data_AF-A0LYM2-F1
#
_entry.id   AF-A0LYM2-F1
#
_cell.length_a   1.000
_cell.length_b   1.000
_cell.length_c   1.000
_cell.angle_alpha   90.00
_cell.angle_beta   90.00
_cell.angle_gamma   90.00
#
_symmetry.space_group_name_H-M   'P 1'
#
loop_
_entity.id
_entity.type
_entity.pdbx_description
1 polymer ?
#
loop_
_entity_poly.entity_id
_entity_poly.type
_entity_poly.pdbx_seq_one_letter_code
_entity_poly.pdbx_strand_id
1 'polypeptide(L)'
;MSDHWKTHPNFEGLQIKADGSKIKYKGKLLNIKIHKGKTGKLMKKVSFNRSQYSVPKLILETYGEPMPEGRHYATYKDGNIENLHPDNLYWNKTHIITKERKFENDLKSSKLTKDQTYSAFVSHSKGIPISKIAENYKVSDMTVYRAIQRLKRKIENNN
;
A
#
# COMPACT_ATOMS: atom_id res chain seq x y z
N MET A 1 25.43 -19.45 10.01
CA MET A 1 24.36 -18.95 9.11
C MET A 1 24.81 -19.21 7.69
N SER A 2 24.02 -19.94 6.92
CA SER A 2 24.39 -20.50 5.63
C SER A 2 24.64 -19.41 4.59
N ASP A 3 25.88 -19.33 4.09
CA ASP A 3 26.34 -18.32 3.13
C ASP A 3 25.90 -18.62 1.68
N HIS A 4 24.75 -19.27 1.52
CA HIS A 4 24.29 -19.79 0.25
C HIS A 4 23.66 -18.69 -0.60
N TRP A 5 24.14 -18.62 -1.84
CA TRP A 5 23.53 -17.84 -2.90
C TRP A 5 22.52 -18.71 -3.63
N LYS A 6 21.34 -18.17 -3.89
CA LYS A 6 20.33 -18.82 -4.74
C LYS A 6 20.04 -17.94 -5.94
N THR A 7 19.88 -18.57 -7.10
CA THR A 7 19.51 -17.89 -8.34
C THR A 7 18.01 -17.60 -8.34
N HIS A 8 17.64 -16.40 -8.75
CA HIS A 8 16.24 -15.99 -8.85
C HIS A 8 15.57 -16.70 -10.04
N PRO A 9 14.38 -17.28 -9.88
CA PRO A 9 13.75 -18.10 -10.93
C PRO A 9 13.43 -17.32 -12.21
N ASN A 10 13.01 -16.06 -12.08
CA ASN A 10 12.57 -15.24 -13.22
C ASN A 10 13.66 -14.32 -13.80
N PHE A 11 14.83 -14.23 -13.18
CA PHE A 11 15.88 -13.30 -13.60
C PHE A 11 17.20 -14.03 -13.73
N GLU A 12 17.54 -14.40 -14.96
CA GLU A 12 18.79 -15.07 -15.26
C GLU A 12 19.99 -14.25 -14.78
N GLY A 13 20.90 -14.92 -14.06
CA GLY A 13 22.10 -14.30 -13.50
C GLY A 13 21.86 -13.41 -12.27
N LEU A 14 20.62 -13.27 -11.77
CA LEU A 14 20.34 -12.65 -10.48
C LEU A 14 20.51 -13.68 -9.37
N GLN A 15 21.34 -13.36 -8.37
CA GLN A 15 21.60 -14.23 -7.22
C GLN A 15 21.46 -13.44 -5.92
N ILE A 16 20.84 -14.06 -4.92
CA ILE A 16 20.40 -13.40 -3.69
C ILE A 16 20.81 -14.26 -2.49
N LYS A 17 21.31 -13.64 -1.42
CA LYS A 17 21.47 -14.31 -0.12
C LYS A 17 20.13 -14.31 0.63
N ALA A 18 19.87 -15.37 1.40
CA ALA A 18 18.59 -15.56 2.09
C ALA A 18 18.24 -14.36 3.00
N ASP A 19 19.22 -13.82 3.72
CA ASP A 19 19.08 -12.66 4.62
C ASP A 19 18.90 -11.31 3.91
N GLY A 20 18.94 -11.28 2.58
CA GLY A 20 18.85 -10.04 1.80
C GLY A 20 20.05 -9.10 1.93
N SER A 21 21.14 -9.52 2.58
CA SER A 21 22.32 -8.68 2.84
C SER A 21 23.07 -8.31 1.55
N LYS A 22 23.10 -9.23 0.59
CA LYS A 22 23.80 -9.06 -0.70
C LYS A 22 22.96 -9.61 -1.85
N ILE A 23 22.95 -8.86 -2.94
CA ILE A 23 22.34 -9.22 -4.22
C ILE A 23 23.40 -8.99 -5.31
N LYS A 24 23.55 -9.93 -6.23
CA LYS A 24 24.39 -9.76 -7.42
C LYS A 24 23.60 -10.06 -8.69
N TYR A 25 23.93 -9.37 -9.76
CA TYR A 25 23.37 -9.59 -11.09
C TYR A 25 24.50 -9.72 -12.11
N LYS A 26 24.54 -10.84 -12.82
CA LYS A 26 25.60 -11.19 -13.79
C LYS A 26 27.00 -11.01 -13.18
N GLY A 27 27.18 -11.54 -11.97
CA GLY A 27 28.44 -11.49 -11.21
C GLY A 27 28.74 -10.17 -10.49
N LYS A 28 27.98 -9.08 -10.75
CA LYS A 28 28.23 -7.77 -10.13
C LYS A 28 27.32 -7.55 -8.91
N LEU A 29 27.89 -7.14 -7.77
CA LEU A 29 27.12 -6.75 -6.60
C LEU A 29 26.27 -5.52 -6.91
N LEU A 30 25.00 -5.58 -6.51
CA LEU A 30 24.07 -4.48 -6.67
C LEU A 30 24.00 -3.63 -5.41
N ASN A 31 23.78 -2.32 -5.60
CA ASN A 31 23.62 -1.39 -4.49
C ASN A 31 22.18 -1.43 -3.96
N ILE A 32 22.01 -1.87 -2.71
CA ILE A 32 20.74 -1.86 -1.99
C ILE A 32 20.56 -0.48 -1.36
N LYS A 33 19.50 0.23 -1.77
CA LYS A 33 19.18 1.57 -1.26
C LYS A 33 17.88 1.54 -0.48
N ILE A 34 17.84 2.28 0.62
CA ILE A 34 16.59 2.56 1.32
C ILE A 34 15.87 3.67 0.57
N HIS A 35 14.63 3.40 0.17
CA HIS A 35 13.78 4.33 -0.53
C HIS A 35 12.60 4.73 0.36
N LYS A 36 12.41 6.04 0.56
CA LYS A 36 11.24 6.58 1.26
C LYS A 36 10.09 6.74 0.28
N GLY A 37 9.05 5.92 0.43
CA GLY A 37 7.85 6.03 -0.37
C GLY A 37 7.05 7.30 -0.04
N LYS A 38 6.04 7.62 -0.85
CA LYS A 38 5.14 8.78 -0.66
C LYS A 38 4.42 8.82 0.71
N THR A 39 4.41 7.71 1.43
CA THR A 39 3.79 7.58 2.77
C THR A 39 4.77 7.69 3.91
N GLY A 40 6.04 7.98 3.64
CA GLY A 40 7.11 7.91 4.64
C GLY A 40 7.58 6.49 4.95
N LYS A 41 6.85 5.43 4.53
CA LYS A 41 7.31 4.05 4.67
C LYS A 41 8.62 3.85 3.90
N LEU A 42 9.62 3.34 4.61
CA LEU A 42 10.91 2.97 4.06
C LEU A 42 10.83 1.59 3.40
N MET A 43 11.55 1.42 2.29
CA MET A 43 11.62 0.15 1.56
C MET A 43 13.02 -0.02 0.98
N LYS A 44 13.63 -1.18 1.21
CA LYS A 44 14.88 -1.55 0.55
C LYS A 44 14.61 -1.90 -0.91
N LYS A 45 15.33 -1.24 -1.82
CA LYS A 45 15.23 -1.43 -3.26
C LYS A 45 16.59 -1.63 -3.88
N VAL A 46 16.60 -2.32 -5.00
CA VAL A 46 17.78 -2.49 -5.84
C VAL A 46 17.44 -2.13 -7.28
N SER A 47 18.39 -1.54 -7.99
CA SER A 47 18.24 -1.20 -9.39
C SER A 47 19.09 -2.12 -10.25
N PHE A 48 18.46 -2.82 -11.19
CA PHE A 48 19.14 -3.56 -12.25
C PHE A 48 18.22 -3.64 -13.47
N ASN A 49 18.79 -3.87 -14.64
CA ASN A 49 18.03 -3.96 -15.89
C ASN A 49 17.09 -2.76 -16.13
N ARG A 50 17.58 -1.53 -15.90
CA ARG A 50 16.84 -0.25 -16.02
C ARG A 50 15.56 -0.15 -15.17
N SER A 51 15.37 -1.06 -14.23
CA SER A 51 14.18 -1.15 -13.38
C SER A 51 14.55 -1.15 -11.90
N GLN A 52 13.60 -0.78 -11.05
CA GLN A 52 13.74 -0.82 -9.60
C GLN A 52 12.91 -1.95 -9.03
N TYR A 53 13.52 -2.78 -8.19
CA TYR A 53 12.88 -3.93 -7.57
C TYR A 53 12.93 -3.81 -6.05
N SER A 54 11.86 -4.27 -5.40
CA SER A 54 11.79 -4.40 -3.94
C SER A 54 12.65 -5.59 -3.50
N VAL A 55 13.57 -5.37 -2.56
CA VAL A 55 14.43 -6.45 -2.03
C VAL A 55 13.61 -7.57 -1.38
N PRO A 56 12.65 -7.29 -0.46
CA PRO A 56 11.77 -8.33 0.09
C PRO A 56 11.04 -9.16 -0.97
N LYS A 57 10.62 -8.51 -2.06
CA LYS A 57 9.92 -9.20 -3.15
C LYS A 57 10.84 -10.23 -3.81
N LEU A 58 12.06 -9.80 -4.18
CA LEU A 58 13.02 -10.69 -4.82
C LEU A 58 13.42 -11.87 -3.92
N ILE A 59 13.51 -11.64 -2.60
CA ILE A 59 13.79 -12.69 -1.62
C ILE A 59 12.64 -13.71 -1.58
N LEU A 60 11.38 -13.26 -1.47
CA LEU A 60 10.23 -14.17 -1.50
C LEU A 60 10.14 -14.96 -2.81
N GLU A 61 10.36 -14.30 -3.96
CA GLU A 61 10.38 -14.98 -5.26
C GLU A 61 11.51 -16.02 -5.37
N THR A 62 12.59 -15.87 -4.59
CA THR A 62 13.76 -16.78 -4.62
C THR A 62 13.70 -17.89 -3.58
N TYR A 63 13.29 -17.59 -2.35
CA TYR A 63 13.37 -18.47 -1.18
C TYR A 63 12.01 -18.80 -0.56
N GLY A 64 10.99 -17.99 -0.81
CA GLY A 64 9.67 -18.16 -0.22
C GLY A 64 8.72 -18.98 -1.10
N GLU A 65 7.47 -19.01 -0.65
CA GLU A 65 6.37 -19.61 -1.42
C GLU A 65 6.13 -18.88 -2.74
N PRO A 66 5.67 -19.58 -3.79
CA PRO A 66 5.25 -18.96 -5.03
C PRO A 66 4.24 -17.84 -4.78
N MET A 67 4.35 -16.76 -5.55
CA MET A 67 3.39 -15.66 -5.46
C MET A 67 2.00 -16.17 -5.85
N PRO A 68 0.97 -16.02 -4.99
CA PRO A 68 -0.39 -16.44 -5.31
C PRO A 68 -0.96 -15.63 -6.49
N GLU A 69 -1.98 -16.19 -7.15
CA GLU A 69 -2.61 -15.57 -8.32
C GLU A 69 -3.14 -14.16 -8.01
N GLY A 70 -2.88 -13.22 -8.92
CA GLY A 70 -3.27 -11.81 -8.79
C GLY A 70 -2.23 -10.93 -8.12
N ARG A 71 -2.64 -9.73 -7.69
CA ARG A 71 -1.72 -8.71 -7.17
C ARG A 71 -1.43 -8.93 -5.68
N HIS A 72 -0.18 -9.24 -5.38
CA HIS A 72 0.34 -9.40 -4.02
C HIS A 72 1.56 -8.52 -3.75
N TYR A 73 1.81 -8.25 -2.48
CA TYR A 73 2.91 -7.42 -2.00
C TYR A 73 3.71 -8.18 -0.94
N ALA A 74 5.04 -8.11 -1.02
CA ALA A 74 5.93 -8.63 0.00
C ALA A 74 5.79 -7.80 1.29
N THR A 75 5.50 -8.46 2.40
CA THR A 75 5.25 -7.86 3.72
C THR A 75 6.06 -8.60 4.79
N TYR A 76 6.31 -7.92 5.92
CA TYR A 76 7.07 -8.42 7.07
C TYR A 76 6.11 -8.89 8.17
N LYS A 77 6.31 -10.10 8.72
CA LYS A 77 5.46 -10.65 9.80
C LYS A 77 5.63 -9.85 11.09
N ASP A 78 6.87 -9.46 11.40
CA ASP A 78 7.23 -8.70 12.61
C ASP A 78 7.14 -7.16 12.43
N GLY A 79 6.88 -6.68 11.21
CA GLY A 79 6.87 -5.25 10.88
C GLY A 79 8.27 -4.58 10.79
N ASN A 80 9.35 -5.33 10.96
CA ASN A 80 10.73 -4.82 10.91
C ASN A 80 11.31 -4.91 9.50
N ILE A 81 11.56 -3.76 8.87
CA ILE A 81 12.10 -3.68 7.50
C ILE A 81 13.55 -4.16 7.35
N GLU A 82 14.27 -4.26 8.46
CA GLU A 82 15.65 -4.73 8.48
C GLU A 82 15.72 -6.27 8.51
N ASN A 83 14.68 -6.92 9.05
CA ASN A 83 14.56 -8.36 9.10
C ASN A 83 14.05 -8.92 7.76
N LEU A 84 14.97 -9.09 6.81
CA LEU A 84 14.70 -9.58 5.46
C LEU A 84 14.72 -11.10 5.31
N HIS A 85 14.84 -11.85 6.41
CA HIS A 85 14.88 -13.32 6.33
C HIS A 85 13.60 -13.86 5.65
N PRO A 86 13.66 -14.87 4.76
CA PRO A 86 12.50 -15.33 4.02
C PRO A 86 11.35 -15.78 4.94
N ASP A 87 11.68 -16.36 6.10
CA ASP A 87 10.69 -16.78 7.10
C ASP A 87 9.92 -15.62 7.73
N ASN A 88 10.48 -14.41 7.73
CA ASN A 88 9.80 -13.20 8.19
C ASN A 88 8.97 -12.53 7.07
N LEU A 89 9.10 -12.98 5.83
CA LEU A 89 8.41 -12.40 4.70
C LEU A 89 7.18 -13.23 4.32
N TYR A 90 6.16 -12.58 3.76
CA TYR A 90 4.99 -13.25 3.19
C TYR A 90 4.28 -12.40 2.13
N TRP A 91 3.47 -13.05 1.30
CA TRP A 91 2.62 -12.40 0.31
C TRP A 91 1.32 -11.88 0.94
N ASN A 92 1.05 -10.59 0.78
CA ASN A 92 -0.21 -9.97 1.21
C ASN A 92 -0.97 -9.39 0.01
N LYS A 93 -2.24 -9.75 -0.13
CA LYS A 93 -3.14 -9.29 -1.20
C LYS A 93 -3.43 -7.79 -1.09
N THR A 94 -3.49 -7.28 0.14
CA THR A 94 -3.82 -5.87 0.38
C THR A 94 -2.54 -5.12 0.65
N HIS A 95 -2.30 -4.05 -0.10
CA HIS A 95 -1.33 -3.06 0.33
C HIS A 95 -1.77 -2.57 1.71
N ILE A 96 -1.02 -2.83 2.78
CA ILE A 96 -1.39 -2.37 4.12
C ILE A 96 -1.32 -0.83 4.13
N ILE A 97 -2.47 -0.23 3.86
CA ILE A 97 -2.75 1.19 3.96
C ILE A 97 -3.25 1.40 5.38
N THR A 98 -2.64 2.35 6.10
CA THR A 98 -3.08 2.68 7.46
C THR A 98 -4.49 3.29 7.43
N LYS A 99 -5.21 3.24 8.56
CA LYS A 99 -6.57 3.83 8.64
C LYS A 99 -6.57 5.30 8.22
N GLU A 100 -5.51 6.03 8.57
CA GLU A 100 -5.30 7.44 8.26
C GLU A 100 -5.14 7.68 6.75
N ARG A 101 -4.35 6.85 6.05
CA ARG A 101 -4.21 7.01 4.59
C ARG A 101 -5.47 6.59 3.84
N LYS A 102 -6.21 5.58 4.33
CA LYS A 102 -7.54 5.26 3.78
C LYS A 102 -8.46 6.47 3.92
N PHE A 103 -8.42 7.14 5.07
CA PHE A 103 -9.15 8.38 5.31
C PHE A 103 -8.73 9.53 4.37
N GLU A 104 -7.43 9.78 4.19
CA GLU A 104 -6.94 10.82 3.27
C GLU A 104 -7.32 10.55 1.82
N ASN A 105 -7.22 9.30 1.36
CA ASN A 105 -7.63 8.90 0.01
C ASN A 105 -9.14 9.08 -0.18
N ASP A 106 -9.93 8.67 0.81
CA ASP A 106 -11.38 8.87 0.80
C ASP A 106 -11.73 10.37 0.72
N LEU A 107 -11.02 11.23 1.47
CA LEU A 107 -11.19 12.68 1.41
C LEU A 107 -10.80 13.25 0.04
N LYS A 108 -9.65 12.88 -0.52
CA LYS A 108 -9.19 13.35 -1.84
C LYS A 108 -10.10 12.90 -2.99
N SER A 109 -10.80 11.78 -2.84
CA SER A 109 -11.77 11.29 -3.83
C SER A 109 -13.13 12.00 -3.76
N SER A 110 -13.37 12.81 -2.74
CA SER A 110 -14.62 13.54 -2.56
C SER A 110 -14.54 14.93 -3.19
N LYS A 111 -15.54 15.30 -3.99
CA LYS A 111 -15.71 16.71 -4.44
C LYS A 111 -16.12 17.64 -3.29
N LEU A 112 -16.60 17.08 -2.17
CA LEU A 112 -16.94 17.82 -0.95
C LEU A 112 -15.79 17.75 0.05
N THR A 113 -15.44 18.89 0.65
CA THR A 113 -14.51 18.96 1.78
C THR A 113 -15.09 18.29 3.03
N LYS A 114 -14.28 18.14 4.09
CA LYS A 114 -14.73 17.59 5.37
C LYS A 114 -15.87 18.41 5.98
N ASP A 115 -15.74 19.73 5.97
CA ASP A 115 -16.74 20.63 6.57
C ASP A 115 -18.01 20.68 5.73
N GLN A 116 -17.89 20.65 4.40
CA GLN A 116 -19.04 20.52 3.50
C GLN A 116 -19.76 19.18 3.69
N THR A 117 -19.01 18.10 3.90
CA THR A 117 -19.60 16.78 4.19
C THR A 117 -20.38 16.80 5.51
N TYR A 118 -19.85 17.43 6.56
CA TYR A 118 -20.54 17.58 7.84
C TYR A 118 -21.78 18.47 7.71
N SER A 119 -21.67 19.60 7.03
CA SER A 119 -22.80 20.52 6.80
C SER A 119 -23.90 19.88 5.94
N ALA A 120 -23.53 19.11 4.93
CA ALA A 120 -24.47 18.31 4.13
C ALA A 120 -25.20 17.25 4.97
N PHE A 121 -24.49 16.57 5.88
CA PHE A 121 -25.10 15.61 6.80
C PHE A 121 -26.10 16.27 7.76
N VAL A 122 -25.73 17.39 8.38
CA VAL A 122 -26.62 18.14 9.29
C VAL A 122 -27.83 18.72 8.55
N SER A 123 -27.62 19.23 7.33
CA SER A 123 -28.71 19.74 6.49
C SER A 123 -29.70 18.65 6.14
N HIS A 124 -29.19 17.47 5.77
CA HIS A 124 -30.02 16.31 5.44
C HIS A 124 -30.76 15.75 6.66
N SER A 125 -30.14 15.71 7.85
CA SER A 125 -30.82 15.29 9.08
C SER A 125 -31.92 16.26 9.52
N LYS A 126 -31.84 17.53 9.11
CA LYS A 126 -32.92 18.53 9.24
C LYS A 126 -34.01 18.42 8.16
N GLY A 127 -33.96 17.40 7.30
CA GLY A 127 -34.95 17.16 6.26
C GLY A 127 -34.72 17.93 4.95
N ILE A 128 -33.58 18.61 4.79
CA ILE A 128 -33.28 19.29 3.52
C ILE A 128 -33.02 18.22 2.43
N PRO A 129 -33.69 18.29 1.26
CA PRO A 129 -33.49 17.35 0.17
C PRO A 129 -32.05 17.34 -0.35
N ILE A 130 -31.58 16.16 -0.76
CA ILE A 130 -30.21 15.97 -1.28
C ILE A 130 -29.95 16.84 -2.50
N SER A 131 -30.93 16.98 -3.40
CA SER A 131 -30.84 17.83 -4.60
C SER A 131 -30.55 19.29 -4.26
N LYS A 132 -31.23 19.85 -3.25
CA LYS A 132 -31.02 21.22 -2.79
C LYS A 132 -29.64 21.42 -2.17
N ILE A 133 -29.14 20.41 -1.44
CA ILE A 133 -27.78 20.42 -0.89
C ILE A 133 -26.73 20.33 -2.01
N ALA A 134 -27.00 19.51 -3.04
CA ALA A 134 -26.11 19.33 -4.18
C ALA A 134 -25.97 20.60 -5.01
N GLU A 135 -27.08 21.30 -5.24
CA GLU A 135 -27.12 22.61 -5.89
C GLU A 135 -26.27 23.65 -5.14
N ASN A 136 -26.44 23.76 -3.83
CA ASN A 136 -25.68 24.69 -2.98
C ASN A 136 -24.16 24.49 -3.08
N TYR A 137 -23.71 23.24 -3.23
CA TYR A 137 -22.28 22.91 -3.35
C TYR A 137 -21.81 22.75 -4.80
N LYS A 138 -22.68 22.92 -5.80
CA LYS A 138 -22.39 22.72 -7.22
C LYS A 138 -21.79 21.32 -7.50
N VAL A 139 -22.35 20.29 -6.86
CA VAL A 139 -21.98 18.88 -7.05
C VAL A 139 -23.19 18.06 -7.47
N SER A 140 -22.99 16.80 -7.85
CA SER A 140 -24.12 15.90 -8.12
C SER A 140 -24.76 15.37 -6.83
N ASP A 141 -26.05 15.06 -6.88
CA ASP A 141 -26.80 14.41 -5.80
C ASP A 141 -26.09 13.16 -5.28
N MET A 142 -25.53 12.37 -6.20
CA MET A 142 -24.78 11.16 -5.86
C MET A 142 -23.51 11.45 -5.04
N THR A 143 -22.86 12.59 -5.27
CA THR A 143 -21.72 13.04 -4.47
C THR A 143 -22.15 13.33 -3.03
N VAL A 144 -23.24 14.07 -2.85
CA VAL A 144 -23.81 14.39 -1.53
C VAL A 144 -24.26 13.12 -0.80
N TYR A 145 -25.01 12.26 -1.47
CA TYR A 145 -25.49 10.99 -0.92
C TYR A 145 -24.33 10.12 -0.42
N ARG A 146 -23.30 9.91 -1.25
CA ARG A 146 -22.12 9.11 -0.87
C ARG A 146 -21.35 9.74 0.30
N ALA A 147 -21.26 11.07 0.36
CA ALA A 147 -20.60 11.78 1.45
C ALA A 147 -21.34 11.57 2.79
N ILE A 148 -22.67 11.70 2.78
CA ILE A 148 -23.54 11.44 3.94
C ILE A 148 -23.42 9.99 4.41
N GLN A 149 -23.54 9.02 3.51
CA GLN A 149 -23.45 7.58 3.83
C GLN A 149 -22.07 7.19 4.36
N ARG A 150 -21.01 7.85 3.90
CA ARG A 150 -19.65 7.63 4.42
C ARG A 150 -19.49 8.16 5.84
N LEU A 151 -20.15 9.28 6.17
CA LEU A 151 -20.11 9.84 7.52
C LEU A 151 -20.96 9.01 8.50
N LYS A 152 -22.17 8.58 8.10
CA LYS A 152 -23.05 7.70 8.90
C LYS A 152 -22.33 6.43 9.36
N ARG A 153 -21.77 5.68 8.41
CA ARG A 153 -20.98 4.47 8.70
C ARG A 153 -19.81 4.72 9.65
N LYS A 154 -19.25 5.93 9.73
CA LYS A 154 -18.15 6.25 10.65
C LYS A 154 -18.65 6.54 12.07
N ILE A 155 -19.80 7.18 12.20
CA ILE A 155 -20.45 7.40 13.49
C ILE A 155 -20.86 6.04 14.09
N GLU A 156 -21.45 5.18 13.26
CA GLU A 156 -21.89 3.83 13.68
C GLU A 156 -20.74 2.89 14.07
N ASN A 157 -19.58 3.00 13.42
CA ASN A 157 -18.41 2.16 13.73
C ASN A 157 -17.53 2.70 14.89
N ASN A 158 -17.84 3.88 15.45
CA ASN A 158 -17.11 4.50 16.55
C ASN A 158 -17.90 4.47 17.88
N ASN A 159 -19.13 3.94 17.86
CA ASN A 159 -19.93 3.59 19.04
C ASN A 159 -19.90 2.08 19.25
#